data_AF-A4BTT5-F1
#
_entry.id   AF-A4BTT5-F1
#
_cell.length_a   1.000
_cell.length_b   1.000
_cell.length_c   1.000
_cell.angle_alpha   90.00
_cell.angle_beta   90.00
_cell.angle_gamma   90.00
#
_symmetry.space_group_name_H-M   'P 1'
#
loop_
_entity.id
_entity.type
_entity.pdbx_description
1 polymer ?
#
loop_
_entity_poly.entity_id
_entity_poly.type
_entity_poly.pdbx_seq_one_letter_code
_entity_poly.pdbx_strand_id
1 'polypeptide(L)'
;MAHVRRSFPSYAAGFSLVEIMVALTLSLLLLGAVFQIFISAKTSYRMNEGLARLQETGRFAADILAGDIRMAGYQGCMTLDQLTPNVIVKNPPSELLLYDPANLLRGQNNLASGNALGAVVGSDSLSIRKASTTAAHLTGNMTAVNANIQIDGNPSGFKKNDILMITDCANADIFQASSVSNGSGTVTIAHASNVNTTNNLSKAYQSDARLMAFESSTYYVADTTRTNEAGEPIYALYVRRLGGTPVELVAGVEDMQVLYGEDGNADGSVDSYANAGAVADFANVLSVRVALLVDSVSPASTQPDSATYTLLDETVNPPNGRYLRKVFTLTATTRSRELRSTTFN
;
A
#
# COMPACT_ATOMS: atom_id res chain seq x y z
N MET A 1 -37.96 -85.84 37.38
CA MET A 1 -38.37 -84.63 36.64
C MET A 1 -37.25 -84.24 35.70
N ALA A 2 -37.51 -84.31 34.41
CA ALA A 2 -36.53 -84.13 33.34
C ALA A 2 -36.43 -82.65 32.93
N HIS A 3 -35.21 -82.11 32.85
CA HIS A 3 -34.93 -80.86 32.14
C HIS A 3 -34.24 -81.20 30.81
N VAL A 4 -35.02 -81.17 29.73
CA VAL A 4 -34.53 -81.30 28.35
C VAL A 4 -33.94 -79.94 27.94
N ARG A 5 -32.61 -79.83 27.85
CA ARG A 5 -31.95 -78.71 27.15
C ARG A 5 -31.90 -79.03 25.66
N ARG A 6 -32.66 -78.29 24.85
CA ARG A 6 -32.53 -78.30 23.38
C ARG A 6 -31.35 -77.40 23.00
N SER A 7 -30.25 -78.00 22.55
CA SER A 7 -29.17 -77.30 21.85
C SER A 7 -29.57 -77.15 20.37
N PHE A 8 -29.80 -75.92 19.93
CA PHE A 8 -29.94 -75.63 18.50
C PHE A 8 -28.56 -75.66 17.83
N PRO A 9 -28.37 -76.38 16.72
CA PRO A 9 -27.14 -76.32 15.96
C PRO A 9 -27.01 -74.93 15.30
N SER A 10 -26.00 -74.17 15.70
CA SER A 10 -25.59 -72.95 15.00
C SER A 10 -24.91 -73.36 13.69
N TYR A 11 -25.64 -73.28 12.58
CA TYR A 11 -25.06 -73.41 11.24
C TYR A 11 -24.17 -72.20 10.98
N ALA A 12 -22.85 -72.40 11.00
CA ALA A 12 -21.91 -71.45 10.43
C ALA A 12 -21.95 -71.63 8.90
N ALA A 13 -22.70 -70.78 8.21
CA ALA A 13 -22.63 -70.70 6.76
C ALA A 13 -21.29 -70.05 6.37
N GLY A 14 -20.45 -70.79 5.64
CA GLY A 14 -19.23 -70.23 5.06
C GLY A 14 -19.58 -69.33 3.88
N PHE A 15 -18.93 -68.16 3.80
CA PHE A 15 -19.11 -67.22 2.68
C PHE A 15 -18.68 -67.83 1.35
N SER A 16 -19.47 -67.64 0.30
CA SER A 16 -19.06 -68.07 -1.05
C SER A 16 -18.03 -67.09 -1.62
N LEU A 17 -17.13 -67.60 -2.47
CA LEU A 17 -16.11 -66.78 -3.15
C LEU A 17 -16.75 -65.63 -3.95
N VAL A 18 -17.93 -65.89 -4.55
CA VAL A 18 -18.73 -64.89 -5.28
C VAL A 18 -19.23 -63.78 -4.35
N GLU A 19 -19.67 -64.12 -3.14
CA GLU A 19 -20.18 -63.16 -2.16
C GLU A 19 -19.09 -62.21 -1.68
N ILE A 20 -17.86 -62.71 -1.51
CA ILE A 20 -16.68 -61.88 -1.19
C ILE A 20 -16.31 -60.98 -2.38
N MET A 21 -16.39 -61.48 -3.62
CA MET A 21 -16.13 -60.66 -4.82
C MET A 21 -17.17 -59.53 -4.97
N VAL A 22 -18.44 -59.81 -4.70
CA VAL A 22 -19.50 -58.79 -4.72
C VAL A 22 -19.31 -57.78 -3.59
N ALA A 23 -19.01 -58.23 -2.38
CA ALA A 23 -18.78 -57.33 -1.23
C ALA A 23 -17.58 -56.40 -1.46
N LEU A 24 -16.48 -56.92 -2.02
CA LEU A 24 -15.29 -56.13 -2.34
C LEU A 24 -15.54 -55.13 -3.46
N THR A 25 -16.26 -55.53 -4.52
CA THR A 25 -16.57 -54.61 -5.64
C THR A 25 -17.48 -53.48 -5.19
N LEU A 26 -18.51 -53.75 -4.38
CA LEU A 26 -19.37 -52.72 -3.80
C LEU A 26 -18.60 -51.81 -2.83
N SER A 27 -17.73 -52.37 -1.99
CA SER A 27 -16.90 -51.56 -1.07
C SER A 27 -15.95 -50.62 -1.81
N LEU A 28 -15.31 -51.12 -2.88
CA LEU A 28 -14.43 -50.30 -3.71
C LEU A 28 -15.19 -49.18 -4.42
N LEU A 29 -16.38 -49.46 -4.93
CA LEU A 29 -17.23 -48.47 -5.58
C LEU A 29 -17.65 -47.36 -4.60
N LEU A 30 -18.07 -47.74 -3.39
CA LEU A 30 -18.43 -46.79 -2.34
C LEU A 30 -17.23 -45.94 -1.90
N LEU A 31 -16.06 -46.55 -1.68
CA LEU A 31 -14.84 -45.82 -1.33
C LEU A 31 -14.41 -44.86 -2.45
N GLY A 32 -14.51 -45.28 -3.71
CA GLY A 32 -14.24 -44.42 -4.86
C GLY A 32 -15.14 -43.19 -4.91
N ALA A 33 -16.44 -43.36 -4.65
CA ALA A 33 -17.39 -42.26 -4.58
C ALA A 33 -17.07 -41.28 -3.44
N VAL A 34 -16.77 -41.79 -2.23
CA VAL A 34 -16.41 -40.96 -1.07
C VAL A 34 -15.10 -40.20 -1.33
N PHE A 35 -14.11 -40.84 -1.94
CA PHE A 35 -12.84 -40.22 -2.30
C PHE A 35 -13.03 -39.08 -3.30
N GLN A 36 -13.89 -39.26 -4.30
CA GLN A 36 -14.22 -38.21 -5.26
C GLN A 36 -14.91 -37.02 -4.61
N ILE A 37 -15.85 -37.27 -3.69
CA ILE A 37 -16.52 -36.22 -2.90
C ILE A 37 -15.50 -35.45 -2.08
N PHE A 38 -14.57 -36.16 -1.43
CA PHE A 38 -13.52 -35.54 -0.62
C PHE A 38 -12.58 -34.64 -1.44
N ILE A 39 -12.13 -35.09 -2.61
CA ILE A 39 -11.30 -34.26 -3.52
C ILE A 39 -12.07 -33.03 -4.00
N SER A 40 -13.34 -33.21 -4.37
CA SER A 40 -14.19 -32.12 -4.82
C SER A 40 -14.37 -31.08 -3.71
N ALA A 41 -14.66 -31.52 -2.49
CA ALA A 41 -14.79 -30.66 -1.32
C ALA A 41 -13.49 -29.90 -1.00
N LYS A 42 -12.33 -30.56 -1.05
CA LYS A 42 -11.02 -29.92 -0.83
C LYS A 42 -10.70 -28.87 -1.91
N THR A 43 -11.04 -29.16 -3.16
CA THR A 43 -10.86 -28.23 -4.28
C THR A 43 -11.76 -27.00 -4.11
N SER A 44 -13.05 -27.20 -3.80
CA SER A 44 -13.98 -26.11 -3.52
C SER A 44 -13.56 -25.27 -2.32
N TYR A 45 -13.03 -25.89 -1.26
CA TYR A 45 -12.51 -25.18 -0.10
C TYR A 45 -11.35 -24.24 -0.48
N ARG A 46 -10.34 -24.74 -1.21
CA ARG A 46 -9.20 -23.94 -1.68
C ARG A 46 -9.62 -22.81 -2.61
N MET A 47 -10.60 -23.06 -3.48
CA MET A 47 -11.15 -22.03 -4.36
C MET A 47 -11.82 -20.91 -3.55
N ASN A 48 -12.66 -21.26 -2.56
CA ASN A 48 -13.33 -20.29 -1.71
C ASN A 48 -12.34 -19.48 -0.85
N GLU A 49 -11.33 -20.14 -0.28
CA GLU A 49 -10.26 -19.48 0.46
C GLU A 49 -9.45 -18.52 -0.43
N GLY A 50 -9.07 -18.96 -1.63
CA GLY A 50 -8.39 -18.12 -2.62
C GLY A 50 -9.21 -16.89 -3.01
N LEU A 51 -10.52 -17.05 -3.26
CA LEU A 51 -11.42 -15.94 -3.56
C LEU A 51 -11.57 -14.94 -2.40
N ALA A 52 -11.62 -15.44 -1.15
CA ALA A 52 -11.68 -14.60 0.03
C ALA A 52 -10.39 -13.77 0.17
N ARG A 53 -9.23 -14.41 0.01
CA ARG A 53 -7.92 -13.77 0.08
C ARG A 53 -7.72 -12.71 -1.00
N LEU A 54 -8.14 -12.99 -2.24
CA LEU A 54 -8.13 -12.01 -3.33
C LEU A 54 -8.92 -10.74 -2.96
N GLN A 55 -10.11 -10.90 -2.38
CA GLN A 55 -10.95 -9.76 -1.99
C GLN A 55 -10.36 -8.99 -0.82
N GLU A 56 -9.82 -9.68 0.19
CA GLU A 56 -9.17 -9.05 1.33
C GLU A 56 -7.93 -8.25 0.89
N THR A 57 -7.02 -8.87 0.14
CA THR A 57 -5.81 -8.21 -0.37
C THR A 57 -6.16 -7.01 -1.26
N GLY A 58 -7.09 -7.19 -2.20
CA GLY A 58 -7.52 -6.11 -3.10
C GLY A 58 -8.14 -4.94 -2.34
N ARG A 59 -9.02 -5.21 -1.36
CA ARG A 59 -9.66 -4.16 -0.56
C ARG A 59 -8.66 -3.44 0.35
N PHE A 60 -7.77 -4.17 1.00
CA PHE A 60 -6.77 -3.59 1.89
C PHE A 60 -5.78 -2.70 1.12
N ALA A 61 -5.24 -3.20 0.01
CA ALA A 61 -4.34 -2.41 -0.84
C ALA A 61 -5.03 -1.15 -1.37
N ALA A 62 -6.29 -1.28 -1.81
CA ALA A 62 -7.04 -0.15 -2.33
C ALA A 62 -7.32 0.92 -1.27
N ASP A 63 -7.62 0.53 -0.03
CA ASP A 63 -7.90 1.46 1.07
C ASP A 63 -6.66 2.29 1.45
N ILE A 64 -5.50 1.63 1.62
CA ILE A 64 -4.24 2.31 1.94
C ILE A 64 -3.82 3.26 0.82
N LEU A 65 -3.81 2.78 -0.44
CA LEU A 65 -3.41 3.61 -1.58
C LEU A 65 -4.35 4.80 -1.76
N ALA A 66 -5.67 4.59 -1.72
CA ALA A 66 -6.63 5.67 -1.85
C ALA A 66 -6.54 6.70 -0.71
N GLY A 67 -6.29 6.24 0.51
CA GLY A 67 -6.07 7.12 1.67
C GLY A 67 -4.88 8.06 1.48
N ASP A 68 -3.74 7.51 1.04
CA ASP A 68 -2.53 8.30 0.83
C ASP A 68 -2.61 9.20 -0.40
N ILE A 69 -3.19 8.72 -1.52
CA ILE A 69 -3.38 9.52 -2.74
C ILE A 69 -4.24 10.75 -2.46
N ARG A 70 -5.34 10.59 -1.70
CA ARG A 70 -6.22 11.72 -1.33
C ARG A 70 -5.51 12.81 -0.54
N MET A 71 -4.49 12.43 0.22
CA MET A 71 -3.69 13.32 1.06
C MET A 71 -2.37 13.76 0.41
N ALA A 72 -2.13 13.41 -0.85
CA ALA A 72 -0.95 13.86 -1.57
C ALA A 72 -0.87 15.39 -1.55
N GLY A 73 0.30 15.96 -1.29
CA GLY A 73 0.47 17.41 -1.20
C GLY A 73 -0.16 18.09 0.01
N TYR A 74 -0.69 17.34 0.97
CA TYR A 74 -1.22 17.95 2.19
C TYR A 74 -0.12 18.67 2.95
N GLN A 75 -0.37 19.90 3.38
CA GLN A 75 0.63 20.75 4.07
C GLN A 75 -0.04 21.64 5.13
N GLY A 76 -0.99 21.06 5.86
CA GLY A 76 -1.80 21.81 6.82
C GLY A 76 -2.92 22.57 6.12
N CYS A 77 -2.82 23.89 6.05
CA CYS A 77 -3.85 24.80 5.55
C CYS A 77 -3.40 25.68 4.36
N MET A 78 -2.16 25.49 3.89
CA MET A 78 -1.64 26.19 2.72
C MET A 78 -2.17 25.57 1.42
N THR A 79 -2.53 26.40 0.44
CA THR A 79 -2.92 25.94 -0.90
C THR A 79 -1.69 25.57 -1.73
N LEU A 80 -1.84 24.67 -2.69
CA LEU A 80 -0.71 24.15 -3.46
C LEU A 80 -0.04 25.18 -4.38
N ASP A 81 -0.77 26.23 -4.81
CA ASP A 81 -0.20 27.33 -5.59
C ASP A 81 0.79 28.18 -4.78
N GLN A 82 0.76 28.08 -3.44
CA GLN A 82 1.66 28.79 -2.53
C GLN A 82 2.80 27.91 -2.01
N LEU A 83 2.96 26.69 -2.55
CA LEU A 83 3.96 25.72 -2.14
C LEU A 83 5.39 26.17 -2.51
N THR A 84 5.95 27.07 -1.72
CA THR A 84 7.36 27.49 -1.79
C THR A 84 8.00 27.43 -0.40
N PRO A 85 8.08 26.24 0.21
CA PRO A 85 8.67 26.11 1.54
C PRO A 85 10.14 26.51 1.52
N ASN A 86 10.58 27.26 2.53
CA ASN A 86 11.99 27.52 2.76
C ASN A 86 12.65 26.26 3.34
N VAL A 87 13.48 25.58 2.55
CA VAL A 87 14.17 24.35 2.98
C VAL A 87 15.56 24.68 3.50
N ILE A 88 15.78 24.46 4.79
CA ILE A 88 17.08 24.70 5.45
C ILE A 88 17.80 23.39 5.84
N VAL A 89 17.29 22.23 5.45
CA VAL A 89 17.94 20.93 5.71
C VAL A 89 19.29 20.88 5.00
N LYS A 90 20.35 20.50 5.71
CA LYS A 90 21.67 20.29 5.10
C LYS A 90 21.71 18.92 4.42
N ASN A 91 22.22 18.85 3.18
CA ASN A 91 22.23 17.62 2.37
C ASN A 91 20.85 16.93 2.34
N PRO A 92 19.80 17.64 1.87
CA PRO A 92 18.45 17.11 1.91
C PRO A 92 18.34 15.82 1.09
N PRO A 93 17.50 14.86 1.51
CA PRO A 93 17.21 13.69 0.69
C PRO A 93 16.55 14.13 -0.63
N SER A 94 16.76 13.36 -1.70
CA SER A 94 16.23 13.65 -3.03
C SER A 94 14.71 13.86 -3.04
N GLU A 95 14.00 13.16 -2.18
CA GLU A 95 12.56 13.19 -2.07
C GLU A 95 12.05 14.53 -1.56
N LEU A 96 12.82 15.20 -0.70
CA LEU A 96 12.50 16.54 -0.20
C LEU A 96 12.79 17.61 -1.26
N LEU A 97 13.83 17.44 -2.07
CA LEU A 97 14.12 18.33 -3.20
C LEU A 97 13.04 18.30 -4.28
N LEU A 98 12.26 17.22 -4.31
CA LEU A 98 11.11 17.00 -5.19
C LEU A 98 9.78 17.38 -4.50
N TYR A 99 9.81 18.24 -3.48
CA TYR A 99 8.60 18.73 -2.83
C TYR A 99 8.13 20.03 -3.46
N ASP A 100 7.59 19.92 -4.67
CA ASP A 100 7.03 21.00 -5.48
C ASP A 100 5.73 20.53 -6.15
N PRO A 101 4.88 21.44 -6.66
CA PRO A 101 3.58 21.07 -7.21
C PRO A 101 3.64 19.99 -8.29
N ALA A 102 4.70 19.88 -9.09
CA ALA A 102 4.83 18.86 -10.14
C ALA A 102 5.34 17.50 -9.62
N ASN A 103 5.75 17.40 -8.35
CA ASN A 103 6.36 16.18 -7.80
C ASN A 103 5.69 15.65 -6.52
N LEU A 104 4.62 16.29 -6.04
CA LEU A 104 3.83 15.82 -4.89
C LEU A 104 3.28 14.40 -5.06
N LEU A 105 2.95 14.06 -6.29
CA LEU A 105 2.45 12.76 -6.69
C LEU A 105 3.10 12.40 -8.02
N ARG A 106 4.01 11.43 -8.00
CA ARG A 106 4.78 11.07 -9.20
C ARG A 106 5.21 9.62 -9.14
N GLY A 107 5.12 8.93 -10.27
CA GLY A 107 5.56 7.56 -10.41
C GLY A 107 6.56 7.35 -11.53
N GLN A 108 6.93 6.09 -11.70
CA GLN A 108 7.69 5.61 -12.85
C GLN A 108 6.88 4.52 -13.53
N ASN A 109 6.76 4.63 -14.86
CA ASN A 109 6.05 3.66 -15.69
C ASN A 109 6.98 2.51 -16.08
N ASN A 110 6.49 1.26 -16.04
CA ASN A 110 7.16 0.06 -16.52
C ASN A 110 8.62 -0.05 -16.05
N LEU A 111 8.82 -0.23 -14.73
CA LEU A 111 10.14 -0.27 -14.11
C LEU A 111 11.04 -1.31 -14.80
N ALA A 112 12.26 -0.89 -15.15
CA ALA A 112 13.23 -1.75 -15.80
C ALA A 112 13.89 -2.72 -14.81
N SER A 113 14.55 -3.75 -15.36
CA SER A 113 15.43 -4.64 -14.59
C SER A 113 16.55 -3.87 -13.91
N GLY A 114 16.85 -4.24 -12.65
CA GLY A 114 17.88 -3.56 -11.85
C GLY A 114 17.46 -2.20 -11.28
N ASN A 115 16.16 -1.88 -11.25
CA ASN A 115 15.66 -0.65 -10.64
C ASN A 115 16.05 -0.54 -9.14
N ALA A 116 16.19 0.69 -8.64
CA ALA A 116 16.68 0.97 -7.29
C ALA A 116 15.71 0.55 -6.16
N LEU A 117 14.46 0.21 -6.50
CA LEU A 117 13.46 -0.27 -5.55
C LEU A 117 13.51 -1.79 -5.37
N GLY A 118 14.17 -2.53 -6.27
CA GLY A 118 14.03 -3.99 -6.35
C GLY A 118 12.61 -4.41 -6.73
N ALA A 119 11.87 -3.53 -7.40
CA ALA A 119 10.50 -3.76 -7.82
C ALA A 119 10.42 -4.75 -8.99
N VAL A 120 9.25 -5.39 -9.13
CA VAL A 120 8.91 -6.26 -10.25
C VAL A 120 9.05 -5.49 -11.57
N VAL A 121 9.73 -6.10 -12.54
CA VAL A 121 9.96 -5.51 -13.86
C VAL A 121 8.64 -5.40 -14.61
N GLY A 122 8.39 -4.25 -15.24
CA GLY A 122 7.13 -3.96 -15.92
C GLY A 122 6.03 -3.42 -15.01
N SER A 123 6.19 -3.50 -13.68
CA SER A 123 5.28 -2.82 -12.76
C SER A 123 5.69 -1.36 -12.55
N ASP A 124 4.73 -0.54 -12.18
CA ASP A 124 4.91 0.87 -11.84
C ASP A 124 5.32 1.08 -10.38
N SER A 125 5.80 2.30 -10.11
CA SER A 125 5.89 2.84 -8.75
C SER A 125 5.09 4.12 -8.62
N LEU A 126 4.64 4.42 -7.40
CA LEU A 126 3.92 5.65 -7.08
C LEU A 126 4.53 6.28 -5.83
N SER A 127 5.10 7.48 -5.97
CA SER A 127 5.61 8.28 -4.85
C SER A 127 4.64 9.39 -4.49
N ILE A 128 4.34 9.51 -3.20
CA ILE A 128 3.42 10.49 -2.64
C ILE A 128 4.16 11.27 -1.56
N ARG A 129 4.12 12.60 -1.64
CA ARG A 129 4.77 13.51 -0.70
C ARG A 129 3.72 14.38 -0.03
N LYS A 130 3.81 14.54 1.28
CA LYS A 130 2.88 15.31 2.10
C LYS A 130 3.53 15.66 3.44
N ALA A 131 2.91 16.57 4.18
CA ALA A 131 3.09 16.70 5.62
C ALA A 131 2.20 15.69 6.35
N SER A 132 2.59 15.31 7.56
CA SER A 132 1.80 14.42 8.42
C SER A 132 0.46 15.03 8.79
N THR A 133 -0.62 14.26 8.83
CA THR A 133 -1.94 14.76 9.26
C THR A 133 -2.02 15.11 10.73
N THR A 134 -1.20 14.44 11.55
CA THR A 134 -1.02 14.79 12.96
C THR A 134 -0.01 15.93 13.06
N ALA A 135 -0.41 17.01 13.72
CA ALA A 135 0.42 18.20 13.93
C ALA A 135 0.56 18.50 15.42
N ALA A 136 1.70 19.06 15.81
CA ALA A 136 1.90 19.67 17.11
C ALA A 136 1.65 21.18 17.02
N HIS A 137 1.06 21.73 18.08
CA HIS A 137 0.83 23.17 18.20
C HIS A 137 1.96 23.84 18.95
N LEU A 138 2.29 25.08 18.61
CA LEU A 138 3.22 25.87 19.37
C LEU A 138 2.61 26.23 20.74
N THR A 139 3.42 26.22 21.80
CA THR A 139 2.98 26.65 23.15
C THR A 139 2.71 28.16 23.24
N GLY A 140 3.22 28.93 22.29
CA GLY A 140 3.06 30.38 22.21
C GLY A 140 3.83 30.96 21.03
N ASN A 141 3.76 32.29 20.89
CA ASN A 141 4.46 33.00 19.82
C ASN A 141 5.97 32.90 19.98
N MET A 142 6.68 32.69 18.87
CA MET A 142 8.13 32.82 18.85
C MET A 142 8.49 34.30 19.04
N THR A 143 9.22 34.62 20.10
CA THR A 143 9.64 36.00 20.42
C THR A 143 10.87 36.45 19.62
N ALA A 144 11.59 35.51 19.01
CA ALA A 144 12.72 35.75 18.12
C ALA A 144 12.84 34.59 17.11
N VAL A 145 13.42 34.88 15.95
CA VAL A 145 13.90 33.83 15.04
C VAL A 145 15.16 33.24 15.66
N ASN A 146 15.07 32.01 16.14
CA ASN A 146 16.19 31.28 16.72
C ASN A 146 16.05 29.79 16.43
N ALA A 147 16.99 28.99 16.94
CA ALA A 147 17.11 27.57 16.64
C ALA A 147 16.15 26.64 17.39
N ASN A 148 15.16 27.17 18.13
CA ASN A 148 14.29 26.40 19.02
C ASN A 148 12.83 26.74 18.78
N ILE A 149 12.00 25.70 18.68
CA ILE A 149 10.54 25.78 18.60
C ILE A 149 9.96 25.06 19.81
N GLN A 150 9.05 25.71 20.52
CA GLN A 150 8.38 25.13 21.70
C GLN A 150 6.98 24.67 21.33
N ILE A 151 6.74 23.36 21.38
CA ILE A 151 5.45 22.74 21.08
C ILE A 151 4.78 22.17 22.33
N ASP A 152 3.45 22.12 22.31
CA ASP A 152 2.64 21.52 23.37
C ASP A 152 2.58 20.00 23.18
N GLY A 153 3.36 19.29 24.00
CA GLY A 153 3.55 17.86 23.87
C GLY A 153 4.28 17.45 22.58
N ASN A 154 4.23 16.15 22.27
CA ASN A 154 4.79 15.58 21.05
C ASN A 154 3.87 14.49 20.50
N PRO A 155 2.67 14.84 20.00
CA PRO A 155 1.65 13.87 19.60
C PRO A 155 2.11 12.98 18.42
N SER A 156 2.95 13.52 17.54
CA SER A 156 3.50 12.80 16.38
C SER A 156 4.77 12.00 16.71
N GLY A 157 5.25 12.05 17.96
CA GLY A 157 6.42 11.29 18.39
C GLY A 157 7.72 11.67 17.68
N PHE A 158 7.91 12.96 17.36
CA PHE A 158 9.10 13.50 16.71
C PHE A 158 10.38 13.12 17.46
N LYS A 159 11.44 12.83 16.70
CA LYS A 159 12.76 12.42 17.19
C LYS A 159 13.86 13.26 16.54
N LYS A 160 15.05 13.16 17.13
CA LYS A 160 16.27 13.69 16.51
C LYS A 160 16.42 13.10 15.09
N ASN A 161 16.84 13.94 14.16
CA ASN A 161 17.03 13.70 12.73
C ASN A 161 15.76 13.63 11.88
N ASP A 162 14.57 13.75 12.47
CA ASP A 162 13.33 13.86 11.70
C ASP A 162 13.33 15.16 10.88
N ILE A 163 12.78 15.08 9.67
CA ILE A 163 12.54 16.23 8.82
C ILE A 163 11.13 16.74 9.13
N LEU A 164 11.06 17.98 9.60
CA LEU A 164 9.84 18.61 10.06
C LEU A 164 9.53 19.83 9.22
N MET A 165 8.25 20.15 9.14
CA MET A 165 7.68 21.31 8.47
C MET A 165 6.89 22.12 9.47
N ILE A 166 7.17 23.41 9.56
CA ILE A 166 6.34 24.37 10.30
C ILE A 166 5.60 25.27 9.31
N THR A 167 4.30 25.49 9.51
CA THR A 167 3.49 26.32 8.61
C THR A 167 2.35 27.06 9.32
N ASP A 168 2.03 28.26 8.85
CA ASP A 168 0.91 29.11 9.29
C ASP A 168 -0.06 29.45 8.15
N CYS A 169 -0.27 28.50 7.23
CA CYS A 169 -1.08 28.62 6.01
C CYS A 169 -0.51 29.56 4.94
N ALA A 170 0.37 30.50 5.29
CA ALA A 170 0.96 31.47 4.35
C ALA A 170 2.45 31.23 4.10
N ASN A 171 3.18 30.75 5.10
CA ASN A 171 4.62 30.46 5.01
C ASN A 171 4.89 29.04 5.49
N ALA A 172 5.95 28.42 4.96
CA ALA A 172 6.40 27.12 5.40
C ALA A 172 7.93 27.08 5.47
N ASP A 173 8.47 26.50 6.53
CA ASP A 173 9.89 26.19 6.68
C ASP A 173 10.04 24.67 6.88
N ILE A 174 10.97 24.06 6.17
CA ILE A 174 11.33 22.65 6.33
C ILE A 174 12.77 22.56 6.85
N PHE A 175 12.94 21.84 7.95
CA PHE A 175 14.21 21.72 8.65
C PHE A 175 14.39 20.33 9.25
N GLN A 176 15.61 19.98 9.62
CA GLN A 176 15.92 18.75 10.33
C GLN A 176 16.07 19.03 11.83
N ALA A 177 15.39 18.23 12.66
CA ALA A 177 15.47 18.34 14.11
C ALA A 177 16.87 17.89 14.60
N SER A 178 17.66 18.81 15.13
CA SER A 178 18.97 18.50 15.74
C SER A 178 18.84 17.80 17.09
N SER A 179 17.76 18.08 17.81
CA SER A 179 17.35 17.37 19.04
C SER A 179 15.88 17.61 19.34
N VAL A 180 15.25 16.67 20.03
CA VAL A 180 13.90 16.79 20.59
C VAL A 180 14.00 16.54 22.09
N SER A 181 13.54 17.48 22.92
CA SER A 181 13.62 17.34 24.38
C SER A 181 12.59 16.35 24.90
N ASN A 182 12.92 15.63 25.98
CA ASN A 182 11.96 14.78 26.68
C ASN A 182 11.16 15.63 27.70
N GLY A 183 9.85 15.76 27.50
CA GLY A 183 8.95 16.46 28.43
C GLY A 183 7.50 16.06 28.20
N SER A 184 6.72 16.00 29.29
CA SER A 184 5.27 15.69 29.23
C SER A 184 4.38 16.91 29.00
N GLY A 185 4.97 18.10 28.89
CA GLY A 185 4.30 19.38 28.58
C GLY A 185 5.00 20.05 27.41
N THR A 186 5.62 21.21 27.64
CA THR A 186 6.43 21.87 26.59
C THR A 186 7.58 20.99 26.13
N VAL A 187 7.62 20.69 24.84
CA VAL A 187 8.71 20.02 24.16
C VAL A 187 9.43 21.03 23.28
N THR A 188 10.76 21.08 23.40
CA THR A 188 11.62 21.91 22.56
C THR A 188 12.16 21.09 21.40
N ILE A 189 11.88 21.55 20.19
CA ILE A 189 12.46 21.09 18.93
C ILE A 189 13.60 22.04 18.57
N ALA A 190 14.84 21.55 18.60
CA ALA A 190 15.98 22.32 18.16
C ALA A 190 16.31 22.02 16.69
N HIS A 191 16.75 23.02 15.93
CA HIS A 191 17.13 22.92 14.52
C HIS A 191 18.46 23.64 14.23
N ALA A 192 19.51 23.25 14.95
CA ALA A 192 20.83 23.89 14.86
C ALA A 192 21.52 23.71 13.48
N SER A 193 22.51 24.57 13.21
CA SER A 193 23.25 24.65 11.94
C SER A 193 24.25 23.50 11.69
N ASN A 194 24.36 22.55 12.62
CA ASN A 194 25.15 21.33 12.39
C ASN A 194 24.44 20.36 11.42
N VAL A 195 23.10 20.39 11.38
CA VAL A 195 22.25 19.58 10.48
C VAL A 195 21.39 20.42 9.53
N ASN A 196 21.39 21.74 9.70
CA ASN A 196 20.72 22.70 8.82
C ASN A 196 21.72 23.69 8.23
N THR A 197 21.38 24.35 7.12
CA THR A 197 22.19 25.39 6.47
C THR A 197 22.27 26.67 7.29
N THR A 198 21.26 26.91 8.12
CA THR A 198 21.14 28.05 9.04
C THR A 198 20.42 27.60 10.32
N ASN A 199 20.50 28.41 11.38
CA ASN A 199 19.75 28.22 12.62
C ASN A 199 18.53 29.15 12.73
N ASN A 200 18.20 29.86 11.64
CA ASN A 200 17.05 30.74 11.53
C ASN A 200 16.02 30.15 10.56
N LEU A 201 14.75 30.20 10.97
CA LEU A 201 13.61 30.02 10.05
C LEU A 201 13.43 31.28 9.19
N SER A 202 12.55 31.22 8.18
CA SER A 202 12.21 32.38 7.35
C SER A 202 11.61 33.53 8.17
N LYS A 203 10.90 33.20 9.27
CA LYS A 203 10.30 34.16 10.20
C LYS A 203 10.03 33.56 11.57
N ALA A 204 9.57 34.40 12.50
CA ALA A 204 9.07 33.97 13.80
C ALA A 204 7.59 33.56 13.68
N TYR A 205 7.29 32.28 13.87
CA TYR A 205 5.94 31.75 13.79
C TYR A 205 5.12 32.07 15.06
N GLN A 206 3.81 32.25 14.88
CA GLN A 206 2.88 32.55 15.96
C GLN A 206 2.14 31.27 16.40
N SER A 207 1.30 31.35 17.42
CA SER A 207 0.59 30.20 17.99
C SER A 207 -0.39 29.50 17.04
N ASP A 208 -0.74 30.12 15.92
CA ASP A 208 -1.57 29.54 14.85
C ASP A 208 -0.77 28.57 13.94
N ALA A 209 0.55 28.62 14.01
CA ALA A 209 1.42 27.72 13.26
C ALA A 209 1.33 26.27 13.76
N ARG A 210 1.57 25.36 12.83
CA ARG A 210 1.53 23.91 13.07
C ARG A 210 2.87 23.32 12.71
N LEU A 211 3.37 22.42 13.57
CA LEU A 211 4.56 21.63 13.31
C LEU A 211 4.17 20.21 12.92
N MET A 212 4.67 19.74 11.78
CA MET A 212 4.26 18.50 11.11
C MET A 212 5.52 17.75 10.65
N ALA A 213 5.47 16.43 10.49
CA ALA A 213 6.55 15.68 9.86
C ALA A 213 6.43 15.78 8.33
N PHE A 214 7.56 15.85 7.64
CA PHE A 214 7.60 15.66 6.19
C PHE A 214 7.57 14.16 5.88
N GLU A 215 6.60 13.73 5.08
CA GLU A 215 6.40 12.35 4.69
C GLU A 215 6.57 12.19 3.17
N SER A 216 7.38 11.22 2.77
CA SER A 216 7.44 10.73 1.40
C SER A 216 7.29 9.22 1.44
N SER A 217 6.30 8.69 0.72
CA SER A 217 5.99 7.26 0.64
C SER A 217 6.03 6.83 -0.81
N THR A 218 6.86 5.83 -1.13
CA THR A 218 6.91 5.19 -2.45
C THR A 218 6.33 3.80 -2.38
N TYR A 219 5.25 3.58 -3.14
CA TYR A 219 4.56 2.31 -3.32
C TYR A 219 5.07 1.59 -4.56
N TYR A 220 5.27 0.27 -4.47
CA TYR A 220 5.73 -0.57 -5.57
C TYR A 220 5.49 -2.05 -5.25
N VAL A 221 5.52 -2.91 -6.26
CA VAL A 221 5.41 -4.37 -6.08
C VAL A 221 6.80 -4.99 -6.08
N ALA A 222 7.09 -5.90 -5.16
CA ALA A 222 8.38 -6.60 -5.08
C ALA A 222 8.23 -8.05 -4.58
N ASP A 223 9.26 -8.85 -4.83
CA ASP A 223 9.38 -10.22 -4.33
C ASP A 223 9.56 -10.22 -2.80
N THR A 224 8.80 -11.08 -2.10
CA THR A 224 8.87 -11.21 -0.64
C THR A 224 9.99 -12.13 -0.18
N THR A 225 10.73 -12.76 -1.11
CA THR A 225 11.74 -13.82 -0.88
C THR A 225 11.17 -15.12 -0.30
N ARG A 226 9.85 -15.17 -0.08
CA ARG A 226 9.12 -16.36 0.36
C ARG A 226 8.57 -17.10 -0.85
N THR A 227 8.43 -18.40 -0.69
CA THR A 227 7.74 -19.26 -1.65
C THR A 227 6.47 -19.83 -1.06
N ASN A 228 5.52 -20.18 -1.93
CA ASN A 228 4.30 -20.87 -1.54
C ASN A 228 4.50 -22.41 -1.48
N GLU A 229 3.40 -23.14 -1.22
CA GLU A 229 3.42 -24.62 -1.17
C GLU A 229 3.90 -25.30 -2.48
N ALA A 230 3.82 -24.59 -3.61
CA ALA A 230 4.29 -25.08 -4.91
C ALA A 230 5.76 -24.71 -5.20
N GLY A 231 6.43 -23.98 -4.30
CA GLY A 231 7.80 -23.50 -4.49
C GLY A 231 7.91 -22.26 -5.37
N GLU A 232 6.79 -21.58 -5.66
CA GLU A 232 6.74 -20.40 -6.51
C GLU A 232 6.85 -19.12 -5.65
N PRO A 233 7.50 -18.04 -6.17
CA PRO A 233 7.74 -16.82 -5.41
C PRO A 233 6.43 -16.09 -5.09
N ILE A 234 6.39 -15.45 -3.93
CA ILE A 234 5.26 -14.63 -3.49
C ILE A 234 5.63 -13.16 -3.63
N TYR A 235 4.86 -12.41 -4.41
CA TYR A 235 4.98 -10.97 -4.56
C TYR A 235 4.05 -10.21 -3.60
N ALA A 236 4.40 -8.97 -3.28
CA ALA A 236 3.62 -8.12 -2.39
C ALA A 236 3.69 -6.65 -2.78
N LEU A 237 2.68 -5.89 -2.35
CA LEU A 237 2.74 -4.43 -2.34
C LEU A 237 3.62 -3.99 -1.17
N TYR A 238 4.63 -3.19 -1.48
CA TYR A 238 5.54 -2.56 -0.52
C TYR A 238 5.31 -1.06 -0.45
N VAL A 239 5.67 -0.49 0.70
CA VAL A 239 5.88 0.95 0.86
C VAL A 239 7.27 1.21 1.41
N ARG A 240 7.98 2.17 0.81
CA ARG A 240 9.22 2.73 1.35
C ARG A 240 8.97 4.16 1.77
N ARG A 241 9.08 4.42 3.08
CA ARG A 241 8.98 5.78 3.64
C ARG A 241 10.35 6.44 3.67
N LEU A 242 10.37 7.77 3.66
CA LEU A 242 11.59 8.57 3.72
C LEU A 242 12.52 8.12 4.86
N GLY A 243 13.78 7.80 4.53
CA GLY A 243 14.78 7.35 5.51
C GLY A 243 14.50 5.98 6.14
N GLY A 244 13.41 5.31 5.78
CA GLY A 244 13.01 4.00 6.28
C GLY A 244 13.38 2.84 5.36
N THR A 245 13.32 1.63 5.90
CA THR A 245 13.38 0.40 5.11
C THR A 245 12.04 0.13 4.42
N PRO A 246 12.04 -0.61 3.30
CA PRO A 246 10.81 -1.15 2.74
C PRO A 246 9.97 -1.92 3.77
N VAL A 247 8.67 -1.73 3.74
CA VAL A 247 7.69 -2.46 4.56
C VAL A 247 6.71 -3.16 3.64
N GLU A 248 6.57 -4.47 3.81
CA GLU A 248 5.54 -5.26 3.14
C GLU A 248 4.16 -4.85 3.69
N LEU A 249 3.25 -4.44 2.82
CA LEU A 249 1.88 -4.10 3.20
C LEU A 249 0.98 -5.31 3.08
N VAL A 250 0.97 -5.95 1.91
CA VAL A 250 0.12 -7.11 1.67
C VAL A 250 0.67 -8.01 0.56
N ALA A 251 0.68 -9.31 0.82
CA ALA A 251 1.11 -10.34 -0.11
C ALA A 251 0.01 -10.76 -1.09
N GLY A 252 0.44 -11.21 -2.26
CA GLY A 252 -0.41 -11.62 -3.38
C GLY A 252 -0.74 -10.48 -4.33
N VAL A 253 0.14 -9.50 -4.44
CA VAL A 253 0.06 -8.47 -5.50
C VAL A 253 1.21 -8.75 -6.46
N GLU A 254 0.90 -9.16 -7.68
CA GLU A 254 1.89 -9.55 -8.70
C GLU A 254 2.32 -8.36 -9.57
N ASP A 255 1.41 -7.42 -9.83
CA ASP A 255 1.67 -6.26 -10.68
C ASP A 255 0.84 -5.04 -10.21
N MET A 256 1.38 -3.84 -10.41
CA MET A 256 0.73 -2.55 -10.20
C MET A 256 0.98 -1.66 -11.41
N GLN A 257 -0.09 -1.05 -11.94
CA GLN A 257 -0.06 -0.05 -13.02
C GLN A 257 -0.77 1.23 -12.57
N VAL A 258 -0.26 2.39 -13.00
CA VAL A 258 -0.73 3.70 -12.54
C VAL A 258 -0.95 4.67 -13.70
N LEU A 259 -2.19 5.15 -13.81
CA LEU A 259 -2.55 6.26 -14.68
C LEU A 259 -2.84 7.53 -13.87
N TYR A 260 -2.48 8.67 -14.45
CA TYR A 260 -2.65 9.99 -13.88
C TYR A 260 -3.70 10.75 -14.68
N GLY A 261 -4.71 11.27 -14.01
CA GLY A 261 -5.77 12.07 -14.60
C GLY A 261 -5.37 13.54 -14.64
N GLU A 262 -5.11 14.07 -15.83
CA GLU A 262 -4.68 15.45 -16.08
C GLU A 262 -5.87 16.36 -16.37
N ASP A 263 -5.79 17.59 -15.85
CA ASP A 263 -6.62 18.73 -16.23
C ASP A 263 -5.86 19.54 -17.30
N GLY A 264 -6.23 19.35 -18.56
CA GLY A 264 -5.53 19.96 -19.70
C GLY A 264 -5.98 21.39 -20.00
N ASN A 265 -7.14 21.79 -19.48
CA ASN A 265 -7.77 23.08 -19.76
C ASN A 265 -7.86 24.01 -18.53
N ALA A 266 -7.40 23.53 -17.37
CA ALA A 266 -7.41 24.21 -16.07
C ALA A 266 -8.81 24.54 -15.54
N ASP A 267 -9.82 23.74 -15.88
CA ASP A 267 -11.20 23.91 -15.40
C ASP A 267 -11.49 23.21 -14.06
N GLY A 268 -10.51 22.47 -13.52
CA GLY A 268 -10.64 21.71 -12.28
C GLY A 268 -11.20 20.30 -12.47
N SER A 269 -11.32 19.82 -13.71
CA SER A 269 -11.80 18.48 -14.07
C SER A 269 -10.73 17.67 -14.79
N VAL A 270 -10.85 16.35 -14.71
CA VAL A 270 -9.93 15.44 -15.41
C VAL A 270 -10.40 15.27 -16.85
N ASP A 271 -9.55 15.67 -17.80
CA ASP A 271 -9.82 15.55 -19.25
C ASP A 271 -9.37 14.19 -19.80
N SER A 272 -8.20 13.71 -19.35
CA SER A 272 -7.58 12.49 -19.89
C SER A 272 -6.75 11.77 -18.84
N TYR A 273 -6.45 10.49 -19.11
CA TYR A 273 -5.57 9.67 -18.27
C TYR A 273 -4.35 9.24 -19.09
N ALA A 274 -3.17 9.41 -18.51
CA ALA A 274 -1.90 9.03 -19.12
C ALA A 274 -1.00 8.33 -18.10
N ASN A 275 -0.11 7.44 -18.57
CA ASN A 275 0.91 6.84 -17.72
C ASN A 275 2.01 7.86 -17.39
N ALA A 276 2.85 7.56 -16.41
CA ALA A 276 3.81 8.54 -15.88
C ALA A 276 4.79 9.11 -16.93
N GLY A 277 5.05 8.38 -18.02
CA GLY A 277 5.94 8.83 -19.11
C GLY A 277 5.25 9.75 -20.12
N ALA A 278 3.92 9.78 -20.15
CA ALA A 278 3.11 10.51 -21.11
C ALA A 278 2.41 11.75 -20.51
N VAL A 279 2.42 11.92 -19.18
CA VAL A 279 1.91 13.12 -18.50
C VAL A 279 2.72 14.34 -18.92
N ALA A 280 2.03 15.39 -19.40
CA ALA A 280 2.67 16.60 -19.89
C ALA A 280 3.09 17.52 -18.74
N ASP A 281 2.21 17.69 -17.76
CA ASP A 281 2.48 18.50 -16.56
C ASP A 281 1.85 17.87 -15.31
N PHE A 282 2.71 17.28 -14.47
CA PHE A 282 2.29 16.69 -13.22
C PHE A 282 1.72 17.69 -12.22
N ALA A 283 1.88 19.01 -12.40
CA ALA A 283 1.21 20.02 -11.58
C ALA A 283 -0.31 20.05 -11.81
N ASN A 284 -0.79 19.58 -12.98
CA ASN A 284 -2.21 19.58 -13.35
C ASN A 284 -2.89 18.22 -13.17
N VAL A 285 -2.20 17.24 -12.59
CA VAL A 285 -2.81 15.94 -12.24
C VAL A 285 -3.80 16.11 -11.09
N LEU A 286 -5.08 15.83 -11.30
CA LEU A 286 -6.10 15.94 -10.25
C LEU A 286 -6.49 14.59 -9.65
N SER A 287 -6.27 13.50 -10.38
CA SER A 287 -6.63 12.16 -9.93
C SER A 287 -5.60 11.11 -10.33
N VAL A 288 -5.67 9.96 -9.65
CA VAL A 288 -4.82 8.80 -9.95
C VAL A 288 -5.71 7.57 -10.01
N ARG A 289 -5.49 6.76 -11.03
CA ARG A 289 -6.08 5.44 -11.16
C ARG A 289 -4.98 4.39 -11.00
N VAL A 290 -5.17 3.46 -10.09
CA VAL A 290 -4.23 2.36 -9.85
C VAL A 290 -4.94 1.05 -10.15
N ALA A 291 -4.31 0.17 -10.92
CA ALA A 291 -4.73 -1.22 -11.08
C ALA A 291 -3.71 -2.15 -10.44
N LEU A 292 -4.21 -3.16 -9.73
CA LEU A 292 -3.42 -4.20 -9.09
C LEU A 292 -3.85 -5.56 -9.64
N LEU A 293 -2.89 -6.38 -10.09
CA LEU A 293 -3.13 -7.79 -10.34
C LEU A 293 -2.88 -8.54 -9.03
N VAL A 294 -3.96 -9.09 -8.47
CA VAL A 294 -3.92 -9.79 -7.19
C VAL A 294 -4.06 -11.29 -7.43
N ASP A 295 -3.27 -12.10 -6.73
CA ASP A 295 -3.31 -13.56 -6.76
C ASP A 295 -3.76 -14.17 -5.42
N SER A 296 -4.10 -15.46 -5.43
CA SER A 296 -4.47 -16.21 -4.22
C SER A 296 -3.28 -16.61 -3.33
N VAL A 297 -2.03 -16.31 -3.75
CA VAL A 297 -0.69 -16.84 -3.38
C VAL A 297 -0.52 -18.35 -3.30
N SER A 298 -1.56 -19.06 -2.87
CA SER A 298 -1.62 -20.52 -2.86
C SER A 298 -2.42 -21.03 -4.06
N PRO A 299 -2.05 -22.19 -4.63
CA PRO A 299 -2.81 -22.81 -5.71
C PRO A 299 -4.26 -23.10 -5.32
N ALA A 300 -5.19 -22.49 -6.05
CA ALA A 300 -6.63 -22.55 -5.78
C ALA A 300 -7.45 -23.02 -7.00
N SER A 301 -6.80 -23.26 -8.15
CA SER A 301 -7.42 -23.80 -9.37
C SER A 301 -6.88 -25.20 -9.72
N THR A 302 -7.70 -26.03 -10.36
CA THR A 302 -7.27 -27.33 -10.90
C THR A 302 -6.55 -27.21 -12.25
N GLN A 303 -6.78 -26.11 -12.97
CA GLN A 303 -6.15 -25.81 -14.25
C GLN A 303 -5.19 -24.63 -14.09
N PRO A 304 -4.05 -24.62 -14.81
CA PRO A 304 -3.21 -23.44 -14.90
C PRO A 304 -4.02 -22.26 -15.46
N ASP A 305 -3.86 -21.11 -14.85
CA ASP A 305 -4.32 -19.84 -15.37
C ASP A 305 -3.39 -19.42 -16.51
N SER A 306 -3.93 -19.44 -17.73
CA SER A 306 -3.28 -18.97 -18.95
C SER A 306 -3.96 -17.71 -19.50
N ALA A 307 -4.73 -17.00 -18.67
CA ALA A 307 -5.40 -15.78 -19.07
C ALA A 307 -4.41 -14.61 -19.17
N THR A 308 -4.75 -13.68 -20.05
CA THR A 308 -4.11 -12.37 -20.14
C THR A 308 -4.97 -11.36 -19.38
N TYR A 309 -4.32 -10.46 -18.63
CA TYR A 309 -4.99 -9.45 -17.83
C TYR A 309 -4.63 -8.05 -18.33
N THR A 310 -5.64 -7.24 -18.60
CA THR A 310 -5.44 -5.82 -18.92
C THR A 310 -5.51 -5.00 -17.64
N LEU A 311 -4.40 -4.34 -17.31
CA LEU A 311 -4.27 -3.43 -16.19
C LEU A 311 -4.15 -2.01 -16.76
N LEU A 312 -5.28 -1.30 -16.81
CA LEU A 312 -5.35 0.04 -17.39
C LEU A 312 -4.93 0.04 -18.87
N ASP A 313 -3.80 0.66 -19.20
CA ASP A 313 -3.21 0.73 -20.55
C ASP A 313 -2.19 -0.39 -20.83
N GLU A 314 -1.86 -1.22 -19.84
CA GLU A 314 -0.86 -2.29 -19.96
C GLU A 314 -1.50 -3.68 -20.00
N THR A 315 -0.89 -4.60 -20.75
CA THR A 315 -1.37 -5.99 -20.86
C THR A 315 -0.36 -6.94 -20.25
N VAL A 316 -0.74 -7.55 -19.14
CA VAL A 316 0.13 -8.44 -18.35
C VAL A 316 -0.21 -9.90 -18.65
N ASN A 317 0.83 -10.67 -18.93
CA ASN A 317 0.78 -12.11 -19.12
C ASN A 317 1.50 -12.80 -17.95
N PRO A 318 0.83 -12.99 -16.80
CA PRO A 318 1.47 -13.59 -15.64
C PRO A 318 1.88 -15.03 -15.93
N PRO A 319 2.89 -15.58 -15.24
CA PRO A 319 3.29 -16.96 -15.42
C PRO A 319 2.13 -17.94 -15.24
N ASN A 320 2.09 -18.97 -16.09
CA ASN A 320 1.12 -20.05 -16.00
C ASN A 320 1.23 -20.71 -14.63
N GLY A 321 0.20 -20.55 -13.80
CA GLY A 321 0.16 -21.03 -12.42
C GLY A 321 -1.25 -21.39 -12.02
N ARG A 322 -1.43 -22.22 -10.99
CA ARG A 322 -2.78 -22.68 -10.56
C ARG A 322 -3.44 -21.70 -9.57
N TYR A 323 -3.20 -20.41 -9.75
CA TYR A 323 -3.73 -19.35 -8.89
C TYR A 323 -5.07 -18.87 -9.42
N LEU A 324 -5.86 -18.34 -8.50
CA LEU A 324 -6.92 -17.42 -8.90
C LEU A 324 -6.30 -16.04 -8.95
N ARG A 325 -6.58 -15.30 -10.02
CA ARG A 325 -6.15 -13.91 -10.16
C ARG A 325 -7.35 -13.01 -10.41
N LYS A 326 -7.21 -11.76 -10.00
CA LYS A 326 -8.22 -10.74 -10.24
C LYS A 326 -7.57 -9.36 -10.29
N VAL A 327 -8.00 -8.56 -11.27
CA VAL A 327 -7.64 -7.15 -11.35
C VAL A 327 -8.53 -6.34 -10.41
N PHE A 328 -7.91 -5.53 -9.56
CA PHE A 328 -8.58 -4.54 -8.73
C PHE A 328 -8.16 -3.16 -9.22
N THR A 329 -9.15 -2.29 -9.47
CA THR A 329 -8.90 -0.91 -9.89
C THR A 329 -9.49 0.04 -8.88
N LEU A 330 -8.71 1.05 -8.50
CA LEU A 330 -9.17 2.17 -7.70
C LEU A 330 -8.92 3.48 -8.45
N THR A 331 -9.74 4.48 -8.19
CA THR A 331 -9.49 5.87 -8.63
C THR A 331 -9.67 6.77 -7.42
N ALA A 332 -8.69 7.65 -7.20
CA ALA A 332 -8.70 8.59 -6.10
C ALA A 332 -8.32 9.99 -6.61
N THR A 333 -9.09 11.00 -6.23
CA THR A 333 -8.76 12.40 -6.49
C THR A 333 -7.87 12.96 -5.40
N THR A 334 -7.04 13.92 -5.76
CA THR A 334 -6.12 14.61 -4.86
C THR A 334 -6.82 15.82 -4.24
N ARG A 335 -7.23 15.68 -2.97
CA ARG A 335 -8.11 16.65 -2.32
C ARG A 335 -7.46 18.02 -2.11
N SER A 336 -6.15 18.04 -1.94
CA SER A 336 -5.31 19.23 -1.85
C SER A 336 -5.30 20.08 -3.14
N ARG A 337 -5.57 19.46 -4.31
CA ARG A 337 -5.64 20.12 -5.61
C ARG A 337 -7.04 20.54 -6.02
N GLU A 338 -8.09 19.83 -5.58
CA GLU A 338 -9.48 20.28 -5.81
C GLU A 338 -9.78 21.62 -5.14
N LEU A 339 -9.15 21.92 -3.99
CA LEU A 339 -9.27 23.22 -3.31
C LEU A 339 -8.69 24.40 -4.12
N ARG A 340 -7.95 24.13 -5.20
CA ARG A 340 -7.47 25.13 -6.17
C ARG A 340 -8.61 25.74 -6.99
N SER A 341 -9.65 24.97 -7.28
CA SER A 341 -10.76 25.38 -8.16
C SER A 341 -11.81 26.24 -7.44
N THR A 342 -11.89 26.19 -6.11
CA THR A 342 -12.85 26.99 -5.32
C THR A 342 -12.34 28.38 -4.98
N THR A 343 -12.00 29.18 -6.00
CA THR A 343 -11.89 30.64 -5.81
C THR A 343 -13.26 31.23 -6.10
N PHE A 344 -14.05 31.51 -5.06
CA PHE A 344 -15.27 32.30 -5.20
C PHE A 344 -14.87 33.73 -5.59
N ASN A 345 -15.15 34.11 -6.85
CA ASN A 345 -15.16 35.51 -7.26
C ASN A 345 -16.32 36.27 -6.62
#